data_AF-A0A956IIQ1-F1
#
_entry.id   AF-A0A956IIQ1-F1
#
_cell.length_a   1.000
_cell.length_b   1.000
_cell.length_c   1.000
_cell.angle_alpha   90.00
_cell.angle_beta   90.00
_cell.angle_gamma   90.00
#
_symmetry.space_group_name_H-M   'P 1'
#
loop_
_entity.id
_entity.type
_entity.pdbx_description
1 polymer ?
#
loop_
_entity_poly.entity_id
_entity_poly.type
_entity_poly.pdbx_seq_one_letter_code
_entity_poly.pdbx_strand_id
1 'polypeptide(L)'
;MRRSFAGLATLGATALGFAVMSLSAACGSGGSTTGGGGSGASTSSTGGGGTCVPETEICDGQDNDCNGEVDEGCACSAGQTQECYTGDTSLVGIGACAMGTQTCDQTGTWGACEGEVLPSAEQCDGQDNDCNDEVDEGFGTVTCGLGVCQQTVDECVAGVPNPCVPGTPEPNEACNGVDDTCDGTVDEGCTCTDGTTQPCYTGAPATKNVGECSDGVQTCQNGQWGACEGDVLPTAEICNGLD
;
A
#
# COMPACT_ATOMS: atom_id res chain seq x y z
N MET A 1 4.63 -45.24 -14.54
CA MET A 1 3.48 -45.95 -13.95
C MET A 1 2.27 -45.04 -14.03
N ARG A 2 1.29 -45.39 -14.87
CA ARG A 2 0.04 -44.63 -15.04
C ARG A 2 -0.90 -44.98 -13.88
N ARG A 3 -1.37 -43.98 -13.13
CA ARG A 3 -2.56 -44.11 -12.28
C ARG A 3 -3.46 -42.91 -12.50
N SER A 4 -4.51 -43.18 -13.27
CA SER A 4 -5.75 -42.41 -13.29
C SER A 4 -6.37 -42.40 -11.90
N PHE A 5 -6.84 -41.23 -11.45
CA PHE A 5 -8.03 -41.15 -10.61
C PHE A 5 -8.81 -39.89 -11.00
N ALA A 6 -9.98 -40.13 -11.58
CA ALA A 6 -11.03 -39.16 -11.74
C ALA A 6 -11.65 -38.86 -10.37
N GLY A 7 -11.92 -37.58 -10.12
CA GLY A 7 -12.63 -37.10 -8.94
C GLY A 7 -13.42 -35.85 -9.29
N LEU A 8 -14.54 -36.06 -9.99
CA LEU A 8 -15.56 -35.05 -10.24
C LEU A 8 -16.19 -34.67 -8.89
N ALA A 9 -16.00 -33.43 -8.45
CA ALA A 9 -16.73 -32.84 -7.33
C ALA A 9 -17.60 -31.69 -7.85
N THR A 10 -18.85 -32.01 -8.18
CA THR A 10 -19.93 -31.06 -8.42
C THR A 10 -20.63 -30.73 -7.10
N LEU A 11 -20.40 -29.52 -6.59
CA LEU A 11 -21.17 -28.83 -5.54
C LEU A 11 -21.19 -27.37 -6.03
N GLY A 12 -22.29 -26.79 -6.51
CA GLY A 12 -23.53 -26.57 -5.78
C GLY A 12 -23.78 -25.05 -5.81
N ALA A 13 -24.09 -24.51 -6.99
CA ALA A 13 -24.36 -23.09 -7.17
C ALA A 13 -25.74 -22.74 -6.57
N THR A 14 -25.76 -22.24 -5.34
CA THR A 14 -26.94 -21.60 -4.75
C THR A 14 -27.00 -20.15 -5.23
N ALA A 15 -27.84 -19.92 -6.24
CA ALA A 15 -28.26 -18.60 -6.67
C ALA A 15 -29.17 -17.98 -5.58
N LEU A 16 -28.62 -17.04 -4.80
CA LEU A 16 -29.41 -16.13 -3.99
C LEU A 16 -29.90 -15.00 -4.88
N GLY A 17 -31.13 -15.15 -5.39
CA GLY A 17 -31.88 -14.07 -6.01
C GLY A 17 -32.26 -13.04 -4.96
N PHE A 18 -31.65 -11.87 -4.99
CA PHE A 18 -32.16 -10.69 -4.31
C PHE A 18 -33.01 -9.89 -5.29
N ALA A 19 -34.27 -9.72 -4.88
CA ALA A 19 -35.31 -9.05 -5.61
C ALA A 19 -35.00 -7.55 -5.77
N VAL A 20 -35.09 -7.07 -7.01
CA VAL A 20 -35.22 -5.65 -7.33
C VAL A 20 -36.57 -5.15 -6.82
N MET A 21 -36.56 -4.35 -5.75
CA MET A 21 -37.73 -3.62 -5.28
C MET A 21 -37.79 -2.28 -6.02
N SER A 22 -38.44 -2.31 -7.18
CA SER A 22 -38.83 -1.13 -7.94
C SER A 22 -39.95 -0.39 -7.18
N LEU A 23 -39.59 0.70 -6.50
CA LEU A 23 -40.58 1.59 -5.89
C LEU A 23 -41.06 2.60 -6.94
N SER A 24 -42.09 2.20 -7.69
CA SER A 24 -42.90 3.10 -8.51
C SER A 24 -43.95 3.77 -7.63
N ALA A 25 -43.71 5.02 -7.22
CA ALA A 25 -44.74 5.88 -6.66
C ALA A 25 -45.22 6.85 -7.75
N ALA A 26 -46.43 6.63 -8.24
CA ALA A 26 -47.14 7.53 -9.13
C ALA A 26 -48.48 7.93 -8.50
N CYS A 27 -48.91 9.15 -8.87
CA CYS A 27 -50.24 9.75 -8.76
C CYS A 27 -50.58 10.50 -7.46
N GLY A 28 -50.82 11.81 -7.63
CA GLY A 28 -51.41 12.72 -6.66
C GLY A 28 -51.69 14.08 -7.29
N SER A 29 -52.65 14.14 -8.20
CA SER A 29 -53.15 15.37 -8.81
C SER A 29 -53.92 16.22 -7.80
N GLY A 30 -53.64 17.53 -7.77
CA GLY A 30 -54.44 18.52 -7.04
C GLY A 30 -54.23 19.90 -7.62
N GLY A 31 -55.08 20.31 -8.56
CA GLY A 31 -55.18 21.71 -8.97
C GLY A 31 -56.15 22.47 -8.07
N SER A 32 -55.92 23.77 -7.85
CA SER A 32 -56.97 24.80 -7.80
C SER A 32 -56.45 26.21 -7.46
N THR A 33 -56.93 27.15 -8.27
CA THR A 33 -57.41 28.52 -7.95
C THR A 33 -56.41 29.64 -7.58
N THR A 34 -56.21 30.53 -8.57
CA THR A 34 -56.56 31.98 -8.59
C THR A 34 -56.40 32.87 -7.33
N GLY A 35 -55.80 34.06 -7.55
CA GLY A 35 -56.08 35.31 -6.82
C GLY A 35 -54.80 36.00 -6.34
N GLY A 36 -54.37 37.12 -6.95
CA GLY A 36 -54.62 38.48 -6.45
C GLY A 36 -53.53 38.88 -5.44
N GLY A 37 -52.56 39.73 -5.80
CA GLY A 37 -52.71 41.17 -5.66
C GLY A 37 -52.53 41.61 -4.20
N GLY A 38 -51.38 42.17 -3.84
CA GLY A 38 -51.15 42.69 -2.51
C GLY A 38 -49.73 43.18 -2.27
N SER A 39 -49.44 44.42 -2.68
CA SER A 39 -48.32 45.19 -2.15
C SER A 39 -48.45 45.29 -0.64
N GLY A 40 -47.58 44.61 0.11
CA GLY A 40 -47.46 44.72 1.55
C GLY A 40 -46.22 45.50 1.91
N ALA A 41 -46.22 46.81 1.62
CA ALA A 41 -45.31 47.74 2.26
C ALA A 41 -45.66 47.76 3.75
N SER A 42 -44.86 47.06 4.57
CA SER A 42 -44.94 47.20 6.02
C SER A 42 -44.12 48.41 6.43
N THR A 43 -44.66 49.60 6.13
CA THR A 43 -44.37 50.77 6.94
C THR A 43 -45.10 50.60 8.27
N SER A 44 -44.38 50.15 9.28
CA SER A 44 -44.82 50.23 10.68
C SER A 44 -43.75 50.98 11.48
N SER A 45 -43.56 52.23 11.09
CA SER A 45 -43.09 53.25 12.03
C SER A 45 -44.22 53.52 13.03
N THR A 46 -43.91 53.32 14.30
CA THR A 46 -44.38 54.06 15.50
C THR A 46 -44.74 53.10 16.64
N GLY A 47 -43.93 53.09 17.70
CA GLY A 47 -44.50 53.03 19.05
C GLY A 47 -43.87 52.11 20.08
N GLY A 48 -42.57 52.25 20.36
CA GLY A 48 -41.95 51.75 21.59
C GLY A 48 -40.69 52.56 21.88
N GLY A 49 -40.81 53.59 22.73
CA GLY A 49 -39.72 54.51 23.09
C GLY A 49 -38.63 53.84 23.94
N GLY A 50 -37.84 52.98 23.32
CA GLY A 50 -36.49 52.66 23.75
C GLY A 50 -35.53 53.48 22.90
N THR A 51 -34.59 54.19 23.52
CA THR A 51 -33.44 54.78 22.83
C THR A 51 -32.65 53.65 22.19
N CYS A 52 -32.81 53.42 20.90
CA CYS A 52 -31.87 52.61 20.15
C CYS A 52 -30.61 53.47 19.98
N VAL A 53 -29.48 52.95 20.45
CA VAL A 53 -28.19 53.64 20.36
C VAL A 53 -27.50 53.00 19.15
N PRO A 54 -27.13 53.78 18.13
CA PRO A 54 -26.55 53.22 16.92
C PRO A 54 -25.21 52.55 17.24
N GLU A 55 -25.17 51.24 17.05
CA GLU A 55 -23.97 50.40 17.18
C GLU A 55 -23.54 49.87 15.80
N THR A 56 -22.49 49.05 15.75
CA THR A 56 -22.13 48.37 14.49
C THR A 56 -23.12 47.24 14.24
N GLU A 57 -23.59 47.13 12.99
CA GLU A 57 -24.49 46.06 12.57
C GLU A 57 -23.95 44.66 12.93
N ILE A 58 -24.84 43.85 13.50
CA ILE A 58 -24.65 42.44 13.73
C ILE A 58 -25.85 41.72 13.13
N CYS A 59 -25.63 40.56 12.54
CA CYS A 59 -26.61 39.93 11.65
C CYS A 59 -27.57 39.05 12.44
N ASP A 60 -28.21 39.65 13.45
CA ASP A 60 -29.04 38.98 14.46
C ASP A 60 -30.56 39.14 14.21
N GLY A 61 -30.94 39.78 13.11
CA GLY A 61 -32.32 40.05 12.73
C GLY A 61 -32.88 41.33 13.34
N GLN A 62 -32.03 42.21 13.87
CA GLN A 62 -32.39 43.51 14.43
C GLN A 62 -31.65 44.64 13.70
N ASP A 63 -32.18 45.86 13.82
CA ASP A 63 -31.57 47.10 13.33
C ASP A 63 -30.69 47.67 14.46
N ASN A 64 -29.40 47.34 14.46
CA ASN A 64 -28.47 47.68 15.55
C ASN A 64 -27.93 49.11 15.43
N ASP A 65 -27.86 49.66 14.22
CA ASP A 65 -27.39 51.00 13.90
C ASP A 65 -28.54 52.03 13.76
N CYS A 66 -29.79 51.58 13.92
CA CYS A 66 -31.01 52.36 13.85
C CYS A 66 -31.25 53.08 12.52
N ASN A 67 -30.68 52.59 11.41
CA ASN A 67 -30.82 53.24 10.11
C ASN A 67 -32.20 52.97 9.45
N GLY A 68 -32.98 52.02 9.99
CA GLY A 68 -34.32 51.65 9.51
C GLY A 68 -34.34 50.49 8.51
N GLU A 69 -33.19 49.93 8.18
CA GLU A 69 -33.00 48.67 7.50
C GLU A 69 -32.55 47.61 8.57
N VAL A 70 -32.63 46.31 8.27
CA VAL A 70 -32.25 45.22 9.20
C VAL A 70 -31.13 44.39 8.58
N ASP A 71 -30.04 44.19 9.35
CA ASP A 71 -28.88 43.38 8.99
C ASP A 71 -28.17 43.82 7.68
N GLU A 72 -27.89 45.12 7.51
CA GLU A 72 -27.24 45.63 6.28
C GLU A 72 -25.77 45.18 6.18
N GLY A 73 -25.35 44.85 4.97
CA GLY A 73 -23.94 44.50 4.70
C GLY A 73 -23.54 43.10 5.16
N CYS A 74 -24.48 42.31 5.68
CA CYS A 74 -24.31 40.90 6.02
C CYS A 74 -24.30 40.01 4.77
N ALA A 75 -23.35 39.07 4.67
CA ALA A 75 -23.35 38.08 3.58
C ALA A 75 -24.29 36.89 3.88
N CYS A 76 -24.66 36.69 5.14
CA CYS A 76 -25.52 35.63 5.65
C CYS A 76 -26.12 36.01 7.01
N SER A 77 -27.17 35.30 7.44
CA SER A 77 -27.78 35.50 8.76
C SER A 77 -27.11 34.64 9.84
N ALA A 78 -26.98 35.14 11.07
CA ALA A 78 -26.31 34.42 12.16
C ALA A 78 -26.91 33.02 12.37
N GLY A 79 -26.04 32.01 12.43
CA GLY A 79 -26.42 30.59 12.60
C GLY A 79 -26.94 29.92 11.33
N GLN A 80 -27.06 30.62 10.21
CA GLN A 80 -27.30 29.99 8.91
C GLN A 80 -26.13 29.05 8.57
N THR A 81 -26.43 27.91 7.95
CA THR A 81 -25.42 26.94 7.50
C THR A 81 -25.49 26.76 6.00
N GLN A 82 -24.35 26.47 5.36
CA GLN A 82 -24.30 26.03 3.98
C GLN A 82 -23.19 24.99 3.75
N GLU A 83 -23.35 24.18 2.71
CA GLU A 83 -22.28 23.30 2.25
C GLU A 83 -21.11 24.12 1.72
N CYS A 84 -19.91 23.59 1.88
CA CYS A 84 -18.69 24.23 1.44
C CYS A 84 -17.64 23.20 1.07
N TYR A 85 -16.70 23.64 0.25
CA TYR A 85 -15.53 22.88 -0.12
C TYR A 85 -14.48 23.85 -0.66
N THR A 86 -13.30 23.86 -0.05
CA THR A 86 -12.25 24.82 -0.40
C THR A 86 -11.29 24.28 -1.47
N GLY A 87 -11.35 22.98 -1.76
CA GLY A 87 -10.59 22.32 -2.83
C GLY A 87 -11.27 22.34 -4.20
N ASP A 88 -10.79 21.50 -5.12
CA ASP A 88 -11.43 21.30 -6.42
C ASP A 88 -12.74 20.50 -6.26
N THR A 89 -13.86 21.17 -6.48
CA THR A 89 -15.20 20.57 -6.36
C THR A 89 -15.44 19.36 -7.26
N SER A 90 -14.62 19.13 -8.29
CA SER A 90 -14.72 17.93 -9.13
C SER A 90 -14.27 16.65 -8.43
N LEU A 91 -13.52 16.76 -7.33
CA LEU A 91 -13.01 15.63 -6.54
C LEU A 91 -13.96 15.23 -5.40
N VAL A 92 -15.03 16.00 -5.18
CA VAL A 92 -15.97 15.75 -4.08
C VAL A 92 -16.70 14.43 -4.29
N GLY A 93 -16.71 13.59 -3.25
CA GLY A 93 -17.37 12.29 -3.28
C GLY A 93 -16.56 11.20 -3.98
N ILE A 94 -15.35 11.50 -4.42
CA ILE A 94 -14.34 10.53 -4.85
C ILE A 94 -13.46 10.20 -3.65
N GLY A 95 -13.25 8.90 -3.40
CA GLY A 95 -12.41 8.44 -2.29
C GLY A 95 -12.84 8.98 -0.93
N ALA A 96 -11.87 9.53 -0.20
CA ALA A 96 -12.08 10.14 1.11
C ALA A 96 -12.63 11.58 1.04
N CYS A 97 -12.61 12.24 -0.13
CA CYS A 97 -12.97 13.65 -0.25
C CYS A 97 -14.46 13.92 -0.01
N ALA A 98 -14.73 14.88 0.86
CA ALA A 98 -16.08 15.18 1.32
C ALA A 98 -16.31 16.68 1.51
N MET A 99 -17.55 17.11 1.26
CA MET A 99 -18.02 18.46 1.57
C MET A 99 -17.99 18.71 3.07
N GLY A 100 -17.68 19.93 3.46
CA GLY A 100 -17.88 20.43 4.81
C GLY A 100 -19.15 21.27 4.95
N THR A 101 -19.32 21.86 6.12
CA THR A 101 -20.38 22.84 6.41
C THR A 101 -19.77 24.08 7.04
N GLN A 102 -20.13 25.25 6.54
CA GLN A 102 -19.77 26.53 7.13
C GLN A 102 -20.99 27.13 7.80
N THR A 103 -20.76 27.72 8.98
CA THR A 103 -21.79 28.41 9.77
C THR A 103 -21.53 29.90 9.75
N CYS A 104 -22.59 30.68 9.53
CA CYS A 104 -22.52 32.13 9.55
C CYS A 104 -22.41 32.63 10.99
N ASP A 105 -21.44 33.50 11.26
CA ASP A 105 -21.27 34.11 12.56
C ASP A 105 -22.21 35.31 12.78
N GLN A 106 -22.16 35.90 13.97
CA GLN A 106 -22.98 37.06 14.34
C GLN A 106 -22.62 38.33 13.56
N THR A 107 -21.51 38.35 12.84
CA THR A 107 -21.07 39.48 12.00
C THR A 107 -21.47 39.30 10.53
N GLY A 108 -22.23 38.25 10.22
CA GLY A 108 -22.68 37.97 8.85
C GLY A 108 -21.59 37.45 7.95
N THR A 109 -20.53 36.89 8.54
CA THR A 109 -19.41 36.30 7.83
C THR A 109 -19.50 34.78 7.95
N TRP A 110 -19.24 34.09 6.84
CA TRP A 110 -19.13 32.65 6.86
C TRP A 110 -17.86 32.21 7.60
N GLY A 111 -18.01 31.31 8.56
CA GLY A 111 -16.90 30.67 9.25
C GLY A 111 -16.10 29.70 8.38
N ALA A 112 -15.20 28.96 9.02
CA ALA A 112 -14.43 27.91 8.35
C ALA A 112 -15.36 26.82 7.80
N CYS A 113 -14.88 26.13 6.77
CA CYS A 113 -15.56 24.97 6.24
C CYS A 113 -15.27 23.75 7.14
N GLU A 114 -16.13 23.49 8.11
CA GLU A 114 -15.92 22.43 9.08
C GLU A 114 -16.31 21.07 8.48
N GLY A 115 -15.44 20.07 8.67
CA GLY A 115 -15.70 18.70 8.23
C GLY A 115 -15.43 18.42 6.75
N GLU A 116 -14.90 19.39 5.99
CA GLU A 116 -14.39 19.08 4.65
C GLU A 116 -13.19 18.14 4.73
N VAL A 117 -13.08 17.25 3.74
CA VAL A 117 -11.90 16.39 3.55
C VAL A 117 -11.32 16.73 2.18
N LEU A 118 -10.13 17.33 2.19
CA LEU A 118 -9.41 17.72 0.99
C LEU A 118 -8.47 16.60 0.53
N PRO A 119 -8.10 16.57 -0.77
CA PRO A 119 -7.06 15.69 -1.28
C PRO A 119 -5.77 15.81 -0.48
N SER A 120 -5.17 14.67 -0.18
CA SER A 120 -3.90 14.55 0.50
C SER A 120 -3.05 13.47 -0.18
N ALA A 121 -1.77 13.37 0.16
CA ALA A 121 -0.94 12.31 -0.43
C ALA A 121 -1.46 10.93 0.00
N GLU A 122 -1.40 9.97 -0.93
CA GLU A 122 -1.76 8.58 -0.67
C GLU A 122 -1.05 8.01 0.55
N GLN A 123 -1.82 7.31 1.36
CA GLN A 123 -1.38 6.47 2.46
C GLN A 123 -1.79 5.05 2.14
N CYS A 124 -0.94 4.10 2.46
CA CYS A 124 -1.26 2.69 2.29
C CYS A 124 -2.23 2.25 3.39
N ASP A 125 -3.50 2.61 3.24
CA ASP A 125 -4.57 2.43 4.23
C ASP A 125 -5.88 1.90 3.63
N GLY A 126 -5.90 1.63 2.32
CA GLY A 126 -7.06 1.10 1.60
C GLY A 126 -8.07 2.18 1.23
N GLN A 127 -7.70 3.46 1.30
CA GLN A 127 -8.51 4.60 0.90
C GLN A 127 -7.84 5.32 -0.26
N ASP A 128 -8.66 6.05 -1.02
CA ASP A 128 -8.22 7.01 -2.02
C ASP A 128 -8.14 8.37 -1.30
N ASN A 129 -6.94 8.76 -0.88
CA ASN A 129 -6.68 9.96 -0.08
C ASN A 129 -6.49 11.21 -0.93
N ASP A 130 -6.04 11.06 -2.18
CA ASP A 130 -5.84 12.14 -3.13
C ASP A 130 -7.06 12.38 -4.05
N CYS A 131 -8.06 11.52 -3.92
CA CYS A 131 -9.38 11.59 -4.52
C CYS A 131 -9.34 11.50 -6.04
N ASN A 132 -8.51 10.60 -6.58
CA ASN A 132 -8.29 10.42 -8.01
C ASN A 132 -8.97 9.17 -8.62
N ASP A 133 -9.84 8.48 -7.86
CA ASP A 133 -10.51 7.21 -8.19
C ASP A 133 -9.59 5.96 -8.21
N GLU A 134 -8.31 6.11 -7.83
CA GLU A 134 -7.37 5.02 -7.57
C GLU A 134 -7.16 4.88 -6.06
N VAL A 135 -6.93 3.65 -5.58
CA VAL A 135 -6.75 3.37 -4.14
C VAL A 135 -5.33 2.88 -3.94
N ASP A 136 -4.64 3.47 -2.98
CA ASP A 136 -3.27 3.14 -2.61
C ASP A 136 -2.31 3.11 -3.83
N GLU A 137 -2.33 4.14 -4.68
CA GLU A 137 -1.43 4.26 -5.83
C GLU A 137 -0.16 5.06 -5.52
N GLY A 138 0.75 5.14 -6.50
CA GLY A 138 2.01 5.87 -6.35
C GLY A 138 3.04 5.20 -5.44
N PHE A 139 2.73 4.07 -4.82
CA PHE A 139 3.70 3.26 -4.06
C PHE A 139 4.66 2.52 -4.98
N GLY A 140 5.91 2.41 -4.54
CA GLY A 140 6.97 1.76 -5.29
C GLY A 140 7.12 0.27 -4.95
N THR A 141 8.24 -0.27 -5.40
CA THR A 141 8.74 -1.56 -4.95
C THR A 141 9.97 -1.35 -4.09
N VAL A 142 10.08 -2.10 -2.99
CA VAL A 142 11.27 -2.14 -2.13
C VAL A 142 12.02 -3.44 -2.37
N THR A 143 13.36 -3.34 -2.44
CA THR A 143 14.25 -4.50 -2.55
C THR A 143 15.11 -4.60 -1.30
N CYS A 144 15.19 -5.80 -0.73
CA CYS A 144 15.97 -6.09 0.48
C CYS A 144 16.67 -7.44 0.39
N GLY A 145 17.65 -7.66 1.26
CA GLY A 145 18.50 -8.85 1.23
C GLY A 145 19.71 -8.67 0.33
N LEU A 146 20.63 -9.65 0.40
CA LEU A 146 21.85 -9.74 -0.40
C LEU A 146 21.89 -11.09 -1.10
N GLY A 147 22.68 -11.18 -2.17
CA GLY A 147 22.90 -12.44 -2.87
C GLY A 147 21.58 -13.10 -3.31
N VAL A 148 21.47 -14.40 -3.04
CA VAL A 148 20.27 -15.18 -3.37
C VAL A 148 19.09 -14.91 -2.44
N CYS A 149 19.32 -14.27 -1.29
CA CYS A 149 18.25 -13.83 -0.38
C CYS A 149 17.59 -12.52 -0.81
N GLN A 150 18.03 -11.90 -1.91
CA GLN A 150 17.43 -10.67 -2.36
C GLN A 150 15.96 -10.90 -2.74
N GLN A 151 15.06 -10.09 -2.19
CA GLN A 151 13.63 -10.10 -2.47
C GLN A 151 13.21 -8.69 -2.92
N THR A 152 12.25 -8.64 -3.85
CA THR A 152 11.61 -7.39 -4.28
C THR A 152 10.12 -7.54 -4.09
N VAL A 153 9.51 -6.61 -3.36
CA VAL A 153 8.07 -6.62 -3.05
C VAL A 153 7.47 -5.24 -3.25
N ASP A 154 6.18 -5.18 -3.53
CA ASP A 154 5.42 -3.93 -3.53
C ASP A 154 5.37 -3.36 -2.11
N GLU A 155 5.49 -2.03 -1.97
CA GLU A 155 5.49 -1.35 -0.66
C GLU A 155 4.09 -1.33 -0.01
N CYS A 156 3.04 -1.36 -0.83
CA CYS A 156 1.66 -1.40 -0.39
C CYS A 156 0.92 -2.56 -1.06
N VAL A 157 0.27 -3.41 -0.28
CA VAL A 157 -0.54 -4.51 -0.80
C VAL A 157 -1.89 -4.52 -0.11
N ALA A 158 -2.95 -4.19 -0.86
CA ALA A 158 -4.33 -4.19 -0.38
C ALA A 158 -4.53 -3.33 0.89
N GLY A 159 -4.07 -2.08 0.87
CA GLY A 159 -4.21 -1.14 1.98
C GLY A 159 -3.38 -1.47 3.22
N VAL A 160 -2.34 -2.29 3.07
CA VAL A 160 -1.44 -2.65 4.17
C VAL A 160 0.02 -2.48 3.75
N PRO A 161 0.82 -1.71 4.51
CA PRO A 161 2.25 -1.60 4.26
C PRO A 161 2.89 -2.98 4.30
N ASN A 162 3.60 -3.34 3.24
CA ASN A 162 4.19 -4.65 3.07
C ASN A 162 5.71 -4.58 3.32
N PRO A 163 6.18 -4.95 4.53
CA PRO A 163 7.59 -4.88 4.84
C PRO A 163 8.38 -5.88 4.01
N CYS A 164 9.48 -5.45 3.41
CA CYS A 164 10.40 -6.35 2.73
C CYS A 164 11.14 -7.22 3.75
N VAL A 165 10.93 -8.53 3.67
CA VAL A 165 11.66 -9.53 4.47
C VAL A 165 12.63 -10.25 3.53
N PRO A 166 13.95 -10.17 3.78
CA PRO A 166 14.94 -10.92 3.00
C PRO A 166 14.67 -12.43 3.02
N GLY A 167 15.15 -13.12 1.98
CA GLY A 167 15.19 -14.59 1.94
C GLY A 167 15.96 -15.16 3.14
N THR A 168 15.65 -16.40 3.50
CA THR A 168 16.38 -17.09 4.57
C THR A 168 17.75 -17.51 4.04
N PRO A 169 18.86 -17.11 4.69
CA PRO A 169 20.19 -17.53 4.28
C PRO A 169 20.43 -19.00 4.60
N GLU A 170 21.21 -19.66 3.77
CA GLU A 170 21.75 -20.97 4.10
C GLU A 170 22.83 -20.83 5.19
N PRO A 171 23.05 -21.86 6.03
CA PRO A 171 24.02 -21.77 7.12
C PRO A 171 25.48 -21.78 6.65
N ASN A 172 25.74 -22.20 5.41
CA ASN A 172 27.06 -22.41 4.84
C ASN A 172 27.04 -22.15 3.32
N GLU A 173 28.14 -21.63 2.80
CA GLU A 173 28.39 -21.50 1.37
C GLU A 173 28.43 -22.87 0.67
N ALA A 174 27.73 -23.00 -0.45
CA ALA A 174 27.83 -24.17 -1.31
C ALA A 174 28.99 -24.05 -2.32
N CYS A 175 29.74 -22.94 -2.30
CA CYS A 175 30.92 -22.70 -3.13
C CYS A 175 30.62 -22.81 -4.64
N ASN A 176 29.45 -22.30 -5.03
CA ASN A 176 28.87 -22.45 -6.36
C ASN A 176 28.91 -21.13 -7.18
N GLY A 177 29.59 -20.09 -6.66
CA GLY A 177 29.67 -18.76 -7.28
C GLY A 177 28.50 -17.84 -6.95
N VAL A 178 27.67 -18.19 -5.96
CA VAL A 178 26.62 -17.33 -5.40
C VAL A 178 26.88 -17.10 -3.91
N ASP A 179 26.30 -16.02 -3.37
CA ASP A 179 26.31 -15.71 -1.93
C ASP A 179 25.11 -16.43 -1.29
N ASP A 180 25.34 -17.67 -0.84
CA ASP A 180 24.30 -18.56 -0.28
C ASP A 180 23.96 -18.17 1.17
N THR A 181 24.92 -17.63 1.92
CA THR A 181 24.75 -17.16 3.31
C THR A 181 24.22 -15.73 3.40
N CYS A 182 24.16 -15.03 2.27
CA CYS A 182 23.64 -13.68 2.12
C CYS A 182 24.35 -12.66 3.00
N ASP A 183 25.66 -12.83 3.17
CA ASP A 183 26.51 -11.98 3.99
C ASP A 183 27.23 -10.88 3.18
N GLY A 184 27.05 -10.89 1.86
CA GLY A 184 27.63 -9.94 0.91
C GLY A 184 28.98 -10.36 0.35
N THR A 185 29.47 -11.54 0.72
CA THR A 185 30.63 -12.18 0.09
C THR A 185 30.20 -13.41 -0.70
N VAL A 186 30.99 -13.77 -1.71
CA VAL A 186 30.70 -14.93 -2.55
C VAL A 186 31.76 -15.98 -2.26
N ASP A 187 31.31 -17.21 -1.99
CA ASP A 187 32.16 -18.39 -1.76
C ASP A 187 33.20 -18.19 -0.63
N GLU A 188 32.82 -17.56 0.49
CA GLU A 188 33.70 -17.44 1.65
C GLU A 188 33.91 -18.76 2.40
N GLY A 189 35.11 -18.96 2.94
CA GLY A 189 35.46 -20.21 3.63
C GLY A 189 35.67 -21.42 2.71
N CYS A 190 35.53 -21.27 1.39
CA CYS A 190 35.80 -22.31 0.41
C CYS A 190 37.32 -22.54 0.23
N THR A 191 37.76 -23.80 0.26
CA THR A 191 39.17 -24.18 0.00
C THR A 191 39.45 -24.48 -1.47
N CYS A 192 38.39 -24.67 -2.24
CA CYS A 192 38.37 -24.90 -3.67
C CYS A 192 37.02 -24.49 -4.24
N THR A 193 36.95 -24.32 -5.57
CA THR A 193 35.70 -24.05 -6.28
C THR A 193 35.06 -25.36 -6.73
N ASP A 194 33.74 -25.50 -6.58
CA ASP A 194 33.04 -26.74 -6.90
C ASP A 194 33.26 -27.21 -8.35
N GLY A 195 33.47 -28.51 -8.50
CA GLY A 195 33.76 -29.15 -9.78
C GLY A 195 35.20 -28.99 -10.28
N THR A 196 36.04 -28.21 -9.59
CA THR A 196 37.48 -28.21 -9.88
C THR A 196 38.13 -29.54 -9.45
N THR A 197 39.20 -29.93 -10.15
CA THR A 197 39.94 -31.16 -9.86
C THR A 197 41.42 -30.86 -9.65
N GLN A 198 42.08 -31.59 -8.76
CA GLN A 198 43.53 -31.51 -8.60
C GLN A 198 44.16 -32.90 -8.41
N PRO A 199 45.45 -33.08 -8.75
CA PRO A 199 46.16 -34.30 -8.44
C PRO A 199 46.30 -34.49 -6.93
N CYS A 200 46.29 -35.74 -6.47
CA CYS A 200 46.43 -36.12 -5.08
C CYS A 200 47.19 -37.45 -4.95
N TYR A 201 47.79 -37.70 -3.80
CA TYR A 201 48.46 -38.96 -3.50
C TYR A 201 48.40 -39.24 -2.00
N THR A 202 47.79 -40.34 -1.59
CA THR A 202 47.57 -40.66 -0.17
C THR A 202 48.69 -41.51 0.44
N GLY A 203 49.62 -42.01 -0.39
CA GLY A 203 50.79 -42.76 0.04
C GLY A 203 51.91 -41.91 0.64
N ALA A 204 52.98 -42.56 1.10
CA ALA A 204 54.14 -41.87 1.66
C ALA A 204 54.79 -40.96 0.60
N PRO A 205 55.18 -39.70 0.90
CA PRO A 205 55.72 -38.80 -0.12
C PRO A 205 56.94 -39.35 -0.88
N ALA A 206 57.73 -40.21 -0.26
CA ALA A 206 58.90 -40.86 -0.87
C ALA A 206 58.55 -41.91 -1.94
N THR A 207 57.31 -42.41 -1.97
CA THR A 207 56.86 -43.42 -2.93
C THR A 207 56.05 -42.82 -4.08
N LYS A 208 55.78 -41.51 -4.03
CA LYS A 208 55.03 -40.81 -5.08
C LYS A 208 55.78 -40.88 -6.41
N ASN A 209 55.12 -41.37 -7.45
CA ASN A 209 55.67 -41.52 -8.80
C ASN A 209 56.94 -42.41 -8.86
N VAL A 210 57.05 -43.37 -7.93
CA VAL A 210 58.10 -44.40 -7.91
C VAL A 210 57.48 -45.74 -8.33
N GLY A 211 58.06 -46.37 -9.35
CA GLY A 211 57.53 -47.61 -9.93
C GLY A 211 56.11 -47.42 -10.46
N GLU A 212 55.22 -48.36 -10.12
CA GLU A 212 53.80 -48.33 -10.50
C GLU A 212 52.97 -47.31 -9.72
N CYS A 213 53.53 -46.64 -8.70
CA CYS A 213 52.78 -45.67 -7.90
C CYS A 213 52.47 -44.42 -8.73
N SER A 214 51.21 -43.98 -8.75
CA SER A 214 50.77 -42.81 -9.50
C SER A 214 49.83 -41.93 -8.68
N ASP A 215 49.80 -40.64 -9.03
CA ASP A 215 48.81 -39.70 -8.54
C ASP A 215 47.38 -40.15 -8.91
N GLY A 216 46.45 -39.93 -7.98
CA GLY A 216 45.01 -39.92 -8.23
C GLY A 216 44.50 -38.51 -8.50
N VAL A 217 43.19 -38.36 -8.57
CA VAL A 217 42.51 -37.07 -8.72
C VAL A 217 41.48 -36.91 -7.61
N GLN A 218 41.45 -35.74 -7.00
CA GLN A 218 40.39 -35.34 -6.08
C GLN A 218 39.56 -34.22 -6.72
N THR A 219 38.25 -34.28 -6.52
CA THR A 219 37.28 -33.31 -7.04
C THR A 219 36.74 -32.47 -5.89
N CYS A 220 36.62 -31.17 -6.08
CA CYS A 220 36.02 -30.27 -5.11
C CYS A 220 34.49 -30.42 -5.10
N GLN A 221 33.91 -30.59 -3.91
CA GLN A 221 32.47 -30.63 -3.69
C GLN A 221 32.13 -29.85 -2.41
N ASN A 222 31.17 -28.93 -2.49
CA ASN A 222 30.80 -27.98 -1.44
C ASN A 222 32.02 -27.29 -0.80
N GLY A 223 32.95 -26.79 -1.62
CA GLY A 223 34.12 -26.04 -1.16
C GLY A 223 35.25 -26.84 -0.55
N GLN A 224 35.13 -28.16 -0.51
CA GLN A 224 36.12 -29.06 0.08
C GLN A 224 36.59 -30.10 -0.92
N TRP A 225 37.88 -30.43 -0.85
CA TRP A 225 38.44 -31.53 -1.63
C TRP A 225 37.89 -32.86 -1.14
N GLY A 226 37.26 -33.59 -2.06
CA GLY A 226 36.80 -34.96 -1.82
C GLY A 226 37.96 -35.95 -1.63
N ALA A 227 37.63 -37.24 -1.58
CA ALA A 227 38.63 -38.29 -1.50
C ALA A 227 39.57 -38.28 -2.72
N CYS A 228 40.80 -38.74 -2.51
CA CYS A 228 41.70 -38.99 -3.62
C CYS A 228 41.29 -40.29 -4.33
N GLU A 229 40.87 -40.18 -5.58
CA GLU A 229 40.42 -41.34 -6.36
C GLU A 229 41.45 -41.71 -7.43
N GLY A 230 41.74 -43.01 -7.55
CA GLY A 230 42.62 -43.54 -8.60
C GLY A 230 44.12 -43.40 -8.34
N ASP A 231 44.54 -43.05 -7.11
CA ASP A 231 45.95 -43.16 -6.76
C ASP A 231 46.38 -44.63 -6.68
N VAL A 232 47.59 -44.91 -7.16
CA VAL A 232 48.19 -46.24 -7.06
C VAL A 232 49.20 -46.21 -5.93
N LEU A 233 48.89 -46.92 -4.85
CA LEU A 233 49.72 -46.99 -3.66
C LEU A 233 50.76 -48.11 -3.74
N PRO A 234 51.87 -48.02 -2.98
CA PRO A 234 52.83 -49.10 -2.90
C PRO A 234 52.16 -50.34 -2.35
N THR A 235 52.25 -51.45 -3.09
CA THR A 235 51.81 -52.75 -2.61
C THR A 235 53.00 -53.51 -2.05
N ALA A 236 52.74 -54.51 -1.19
CA ALA A 236 53.81 -55.36 -0.69
C ALA A 236 54.47 -56.09 -1.88
N GLU A 237 55.77 -55.88 -2.05
CA GLU A 237 56.57 -56.47 -3.11
C GLU A 237 56.38 -57.99 -3.17
N ILE A 238 56.05 -58.50 -4.36
CA ILE A 238 55.89 -59.94 -4.63
C ILE A 238 57.11 -60.51 -5.39
N CYS A 239 58.28 -59.87 -5.25
CA CYS A 239 59.54 -60.20 -5.92
C CYS A 239 59.37 -60.51 -7.42
N ASN A 240 58.54 -59.72 -8.11
CA ASN A 240 58.22 -59.89 -9.53
C ASN A 240 59.04 -58.96 -10.44
N GLY A 241 59.90 -58.10 -9.86
CA GLY A 241 60.82 -57.24 -10.60
C GLY A 241 60.14 -56.08 -11.34
N LEU A 242 58.97 -55.65 -10.87
CA LEU A 242 58.20 -54.53 -11.42
C LEU A 242 58.20 -53.30 -10.50
N ASP A 243 58.95 -53.34 -9.40
CA ASP A 243 59.23 -52.26 -8.47
C ASP A 243 60.71 -51.86 -8.43
#